data_AF-A0A3P7DWN8-F1
#
_entry.id   AF-A0A3P7DWN8-F1
#
_cell.length_a   1.000
_cell.length_b   1.000
_cell.length_c   1.000
_cell.angle_alpha   90.00
_cell.angle_beta   90.00
_cell.angle_gamma   90.00
#
_symmetry.space_group_name_H-M   'P 1'
#
loop_
_entity.id
_entity.type
_entity.pdbx_description
1 polymer ?
#
loop_
_entity_poly.entity_id
_entity_poly.type
_entity_poly.pdbx_seq_one_letter_code
_entity_poly.pdbx_strand_id
1 'polypeptide(L)'
;MLAAYDLGMATSGEYVFINIDVSTGSHAERPWLRSNDTTSLENEKAKKAYQALKTISLRRSDLDEYKNFESRVKERAEKKYNYSAKTGKEYEVKIILKYLVIK
;
A
#
# COMPACT_ATOMS: atom_id res chain seq x y z
N MET A 1 -5.62 6.79 -14.31
CA MET A 1 -6.44 7.87 -13.69
C MET A 1 -6.35 9.19 -14.44
N LEU A 2 -5.17 9.73 -14.81
CA LEU A 2 -5.09 10.99 -15.57
C LEU A 2 -5.90 10.97 -16.88
N ALA A 3 -5.74 9.93 -17.70
CA ALA A 3 -6.54 9.78 -18.92
C ALA A 3 -8.07 9.75 -18.65
N ALA A 4 -8.51 9.07 -17.58
CA ALA A 4 -9.91 9.05 -17.20
C ALA A 4 -10.43 10.40 -16.67
N TYR A 5 -9.54 11.21 -16.07
CA TYR A 5 -9.84 12.59 -15.69
C TYR A 5 -10.01 13.46 -16.93
N ASP A 6 -9.10 13.36 -17.90
CA ASP A 6 -9.15 14.15 -19.13
C ASP A 6 -10.39 13.79 -20.00
N LEU A 7 -10.89 12.56 -19.89
CA LEU A 7 -12.17 12.12 -20.49
C LEU A 7 -13.41 12.45 -19.65
N GLY A 8 -13.27 13.11 -18.49
CA GLY A 8 -14.37 13.45 -17.58
C GLY A 8 -14.95 12.26 -16.78
N MET A 9 -14.54 11.03 -17.07
CA MET A 9 -15.05 9.81 -16.42
C MET A 9 -14.75 9.78 -14.92
N ALA A 10 -13.55 10.21 -14.51
CA ALA A 10 -13.15 10.19 -13.10
C ALA A 10 -13.80 11.32 -12.27
N THR A 11 -14.52 12.24 -12.90
CA THR A 11 -15.15 13.40 -12.25
C THR A 11 -16.65 13.50 -12.47
N SER A 12 -17.23 12.74 -13.40
CA SER A 12 -18.67 12.78 -13.69
C SER A 12 -19.53 12.20 -12.57
N GLY A 13 -18.96 11.31 -11.73
CA GLY A 13 -19.71 10.54 -10.74
C GLY A 13 -20.41 9.30 -11.30
N GLU A 14 -20.29 9.05 -12.60
CA GLU A 14 -20.93 7.91 -13.28
C GLU A 14 -20.06 6.65 -13.27
N TYR A 15 -18.77 6.79 -12.94
CA TYR A 15 -17.79 5.71 -12.96
C TYR A 15 -17.16 5.49 -11.59
N VAL A 16 -17.01 4.22 -11.24
CA VAL A 16 -16.14 3.77 -10.15
C VAL A 16 -14.99 2.98 -10.76
N PHE A 17 -13.76 3.37 -10.41
CA PHE A 17 -12.56 2.65 -10.80
C PHE A 17 -12.15 1.75 -9.64
N ILE A 18 -11.73 0.52 -9.95
CA ILE A 18 -11.25 -0.43 -8.95
C ILE A 18 -9.85 -0.89 -9.35
N ASN A 19 -8.88 -0.75 -8.44
CA ASN A 19 -7.59 -1.41 -8.57
C ASN A 19 -7.40 -2.44 -7.45
N ILE A 20 -6.65 -3.49 -7.75
CA ILE A 20 -6.26 -4.51 -6.77
C ILE A 20 -4.80 -4.23 -6.41
N ASP A 21 -4.57 -3.88 -5.15
CA ASP A 21 -3.24 -3.72 -4.58
C ASP A 21 -3.09 -4.65 -3.37
N VAL A 22 -2.63 -5.86 -3.67
CA VAL A 22 -2.30 -6.88 -2.67
C VAL A 22 -0.85 -6.76 -2.19
N SER A 23 -0.19 -5.62 -2.43
CA SER A 23 1.14 -5.39 -1.89
C SER A 23 1.08 -5.38 -0.37
N THR A 24 2.09 -5.99 0.22
CA THR A 24 2.04 -6.48 1.59
C THR A 24 2.45 -5.44 2.63
N GLY A 25 2.58 -4.17 2.24
CA GLY A 25 2.96 -3.12 3.19
C GLY A 25 3.13 -1.69 2.71
N SER A 26 2.73 -1.33 1.49
CA SER A 26 2.82 0.06 1.04
C SER A 26 1.51 0.57 0.47
N HIS A 27 0.50 0.79 1.33
CA HIS A 27 -0.49 1.81 1.01
C HIS A 27 0.21 3.16 1.19
N ALA A 28 0.70 3.72 0.10
CA ALA A 28 1.14 5.10 0.12
C ALA A 28 -0.05 5.94 0.61
N GLU A 29 0.16 6.77 1.63
CA GLU A 29 -0.87 7.66 2.17
C GLU A 29 -1.47 8.56 1.07
N ARG A 30 -0.66 8.86 0.04
CA ARG A 30 -1.01 9.68 -1.11
C ARG A 30 -0.65 8.95 -2.41
N PRO A 31 -1.44 7.94 -2.86
CA PRO A 31 -1.09 7.10 -4.00
C PRO A 31 -1.08 7.86 -5.34
N TRP A 32 -1.72 9.03 -5.40
CA TRP A 32 -1.71 9.93 -6.55
C TRP A 32 -0.44 10.79 -6.66
N LEU A 33 0.38 10.88 -5.61
CA LEU A 33 1.53 11.79 -5.57
C LEU A 33 2.75 11.15 -6.24
N ARG A 34 3.33 11.87 -7.20
CA ARG A 34 4.64 11.57 -7.79
C ARG A 34 5.59 12.71 -7.49
N SER A 35 6.72 12.41 -6.84
CA SER A 35 7.69 13.42 -6.40
C SER A 35 8.68 13.85 -7.48
N ASN A 36 8.99 12.97 -8.43
CA ASN A 36 10.20 13.13 -9.26
C ASN A 36 9.95 13.47 -10.73
N ASP A 37 8.73 13.28 -11.27
CA ASP A 37 8.49 13.34 -12.72
C ASP A 37 7.14 13.99 -13.10
N THR A 38 6.57 14.82 -12.24
CA THR A 38 5.17 15.26 -12.42
C THR A 38 4.99 16.71 -12.03
N THR A 39 4.34 17.47 -12.90
CA THR A 39 4.00 18.87 -12.63
C THR A 39 3.05 18.94 -11.42
N SER A 40 3.13 20.02 -10.63
CA SER A 40 2.17 20.25 -9.52
C SER A 40 0.71 20.13 -10.00
N LEU A 41 0.44 20.56 -11.23
CA LEU A 41 -0.87 20.46 -11.88
C LEU A 41 -1.33 19.01 -12.09
N GLU A 42 -0.46 18.12 -12.57
CA GLU A 42 -0.79 16.71 -12.76
C GLU A 42 -1.02 15.98 -11.44
N ASN A 43 -0.26 16.32 -10.38
CA ASN A 43 -0.51 15.78 -9.05
C ASN A 43 -1.90 16.20 -8.53
N GLU A 44 -2.36 17.42 -8.80
CA GLU A 44 -3.71 17.87 -8.46
C GLU A 44 -4.80 17.22 -9.33
N LYS A 45 -4.56 17.05 -10.64
CA LYS A 45 -5.46 16.27 -11.51
C LYS A 45 -5.58 14.82 -11.01
N ALA A 46 -4.45 14.19 -10.68
CA ALA A 46 -4.43 12.84 -10.16
C ALA A 46 -5.16 12.76 -8.82
N LYS A 47 -4.94 13.69 -7.90
CA LYS A 47 -5.65 13.78 -6.62
C LYS A 47 -7.17 13.79 -6.80
N LYS A 48 -7.68 14.61 -7.74
CA LYS A 48 -9.12 14.64 -8.08
C LYS A 48 -9.59 13.33 -8.68
N ALA A 49 -8.86 12.81 -9.68
CA ALA A 49 -9.21 11.56 -10.35
C ALA A 49 -9.29 10.37 -9.38
N TYR A 50 -8.38 10.28 -8.42
CA TYR A 50 -8.31 9.20 -7.43
C TYR A 50 -9.52 9.19 -6.47
N GLN A 51 -10.35 10.23 -6.42
CA GLN A 51 -11.60 10.20 -5.66
C GLN A 51 -12.60 9.16 -6.20
N ALA A 52 -12.55 8.88 -7.51
CA ALA A 52 -13.35 7.83 -8.14
C ALA A 52 -12.71 6.43 -8.03
N LEU A 53 -11.51 6.30 -7.44
CA LEU A 53 -10.79 5.05 -7.31
C LEU A 53 -11.06 4.39 -5.95
N LYS A 54 -11.42 3.10 -5.97
CA LYS A 54 -11.39 2.21 -4.80
C LYS A 54 -10.27 1.18 -4.96
N THR A 55 -9.53 0.96 -3.88
CA THR A 55 -8.45 -0.03 -3.86
C THR A 55 -8.87 -1.23 -3.02
N ILE A 56 -8.82 -2.41 -3.62
CA ILE A 56 -8.96 -3.68 -2.91
C ILE A 56 -7.57 -4.11 -2.46
N SER A 57 -7.39 -4.29 -1.15
CA SER A 57 -6.13 -4.73 -0.57
C SER A 57 -6.29 -5.81 0.48
N LEU A 58 -5.15 -6.40 0.88
CA LEU A 58 -5.10 -7.31 2.01
C LEU A 58 -5.33 -6.53 3.31
N ARG A 59 -6.29 -6.99 4.12
CA ARG A 59 -6.61 -6.38 5.40
C ARG A 59 -5.42 -6.53 6.37
N ARG A 60 -4.82 -5.40 6.79
CA ARG A 60 -4.03 -5.35 8.04
C ARG A 60 -5.00 -5.34 9.21
N SER A 61 -4.68 -6.12 10.24
CA SER A 61 -5.48 -6.17 11.45
C SER A 61 -5.01 -5.08 12.41
N ASP A 62 -5.90 -4.20 12.85
CA ASP A 62 -5.56 -3.16 13.85
C ASP A 62 -5.46 -3.71 15.28
N LEU A 63 -5.76 -5.00 15.45
CA LEU A 63 -5.66 -5.74 16.71
C LEU A 63 -4.22 -5.70 17.26
N ASP A 64 -4.11 -5.51 18.58
CA ASP A 64 -2.82 -5.44 19.26
C ASP A 64 -2.05 -6.76 19.20
N GLU A 65 -2.73 -7.91 19.14
CA GLU A 65 -2.08 -9.22 18.94
C GLU A 65 -1.32 -9.28 17.62
N TYR A 66 -1.86 -8.65 16.57
CA TYR A 66 -1.21 -8.59 15.27
C TYR A 66 0.00 -7.66 15.32
N LYS A 67 -0.11 -6.47 15.92
CA LYS A 67 1.04 -5.56 16.13
C LYS A 67 2.15 -6.21 16.96
N ASN A 68 1.78 -6.92 18.03
CA ASN A 68 2.71 -7.67 18.86
C ASN A 68 3.38 -8.82 18.09
N PHE A 69 2.62 -9.52 17.23
CA PHE A 69 3.20 -10.50 16.32
C PHE A 69 4.21 -9.85 15.36
N GLU A 70 3.86 -8.72 14.75
CA GLU A 70 4.77 -8.02 13.84
C GLU A 70 6.08 -7.61 14.54
N SER A 71 5.98 -7.07 15.75
CA SER A 71 7.14 -6.71 16.59
C SER A 71 8.05 -7.91 16.87
N ARG A 72 7.48 -9.06 17.29
CA ARG A 72 8.26 -10.29 17.54
C ARG A 72 8.94 -10.83 16.29
N VAL A 73 8.31 -10.72 15.12
CA VAL A 73 8.90 -11.16 13.85
C VAL A 73 10.08 -10.26 13.47
N LYS A 74 9.91 -8.92 13.57
CA LYS A 74 11.01 -7.96 13.38
C LYS A 74 12.19 -8.26 14.30
N GLU A 75 11.93 -8.41 15.59
CA GLU A 75 12.96 -8.72 16.59
C GLU A 75 13.68 -10.03 16.26
N ARG A 76 12.95 -11.08 15.89
CA ARG A 76 13.54 -12.38 15.50
C ARG A 76 14.37 -12.27 14.22
N ALA A 77 13.92 -11.48 13.25
CA ALA A 77 14.65 -11.23 12.00
C ALA A 77 16.03 -10.62 12.30
N GLU A 78 16.06 -9.60 13.15
CA GLU A 78 17.32 -8.96 13.56
C GLU A 78 18.19 -9.89 14.39
N LYS A 79 17.66 -10.44 15.49
CA LYS A 79 18.47 -11.26 16.42
C LYS A 79 19.02 -12.53 15.79
N LYS A 80 18.26 -13.20 14.93
CA LYS A 80 18.65 -14.50 14.38
C LYS A 80 19.36 -14.40 13.03
N TYR A 81 19.04 -13.40 12.22
CA TYR A 81 19.53 -13.33 10.84
C TYR A 81 20.41 -12.10 10.58
N ASN A 82 20.50 -11.16 11.52
CA ASN A 82 21.16 -9.87 11.36
C ASN A 82 20.64 -9.16 10.09
N TYR A 83 19.31 -9.12 9.97
CA TYR A 83 18.62 -8.79 8.73
C TYR A 83 19.01 -7.40 8.21
N SER A 84 18.99 -6.39 9.08
CA SER A 84 19.32 -5.02 8.70
C SER A 84 20.76 -4.90 8.19
N ALA A 85 21.72 -5.55 8.84
CA ALA A 85 23.11 -5.52 8.40
C ALA A 85 23.32 -6.23 7.05
N LYS A 86 22.57 -7.30 6.77
CA LYS A 86 22.70 -8.07 5.51
C LYS A 86 21.99 -7.43 4.33
N THR A 87 20.89 -6.74 4.58
CA THR A 87 20.01 -6.22 3.51
C THR A 87 20.11 -4.71 3.33
N GLY A 88 20.67 -4.00 4.31
CA GLY A 88 20.66 -2.54 4.36
C GLY A 88 19.27 -1.93 4.57
N LYS A 89 18.29 -2.71 5.06
CA LYS A 89 16.89 -2.30 5.25
C LYS A 89 16.34 -2.84 6.56
N GLU A 90 15.44 -2.09 7.19
CA GLU A 90 14.67 -2.60 8.33
C GLU A 90 13.74 -3.73 7.85
N TYR A 91 13.55 -4.75 8.68
CA TYR A 91 12.57 -5.79 8.39
C TYR A 91 11.14 -5.22 8.45
N GLU A 92 10.37 -5.42 7.39
CA GLU A 92 8.95 -5.11 7.35
C GLU A 92 8.12 -6.39 7.25
N VAL A 93 7.14 -6.53 8.14
CA VAL A 93 6.23 -7.65 8.10
C VAL A 93 5.27 -7.45 6.94
N LYS A 94 5.41 -8.33 5.96
CA LYS A 94 4.55 -8.42 4.80
C LYS A 94 3.37 -9.33 5.16
N ILE A 95 2.13 -8.85 5.01
CA ILE A 95 0.95 -9.71 5.20
C ILE A 95 1.07 -10.89 4.25
N ILE A 96 1.36 -12.08 4.76
CA ILE A 96 1.16 -13.32 4.02
C ILE A 96 -0.22 -13.82 4.44
N LEU A 97 -1.05 -14.15 3.46
CA LEU A 97 -2.34 -14.80 3.66
C LEU A 97 -2.19 -15.87 4.75
N LYS A 98 -2.91 -15.66 5.85
CA LYS A 98 -2.91 -16.53 7.03
C LYS A 98 -3.62 -17.84 6.69
N TYR A 99 -2.95 -18.69 5.89
CA TYR A 99 -3.32 -20.07 5.60
C TYR A 99 -2.13 -21.02 5.80
N LEU A 100 -1.22 -20.69 6.73
CA LEU A 100 -0.35 -21.71 7.29
C LEU A 100 -1.11 -22.44 8.40
N VAL A 101 -1.96 -23.38 7.98
CA VAL A 101 -2.40 -24.49 8.84
C VAL A 101 -1.16 -25.36 9.06
N ILE A 102 -0.44 -25.14 10.17
CA ILE A 102 0.46 -26.16 10.70
C ILE A 102 -0.44 -27.13 11.47
N LYS A 103 -0.71 -28.28 10.87
CA LYS A 103 -1.07 -29.49 11.61
C LYS A 103 0.21 -30.16 12.11
#